data_AF-A0A5S9M7J4-F1
#
_entry.id   AF-A0A5S9M7J4-F1
#
_cell.length_a   1.000
_cell.length_b   1.000
_cell.length_c   1.000
_cell.angle_alpha   90.00
_cell.angle_beta   90.00
_cell.angle_gamma   90.00
#
_symmetry.space_group_name_H-M   'P 1'
#
loop_
_entity.id
_entity.type
_entity.pdbx_description
1 polymer ?
#
loop_
_entity_poly.entity_id
_entity_poly.type
_entity_poly.pdbx_seq_one_letter_code
_entity_poly.pdbx_strand_id
1 'polypeptide(L)' 'MFMGEYQHTIDTKGRMIIPAKFRDGLGEQFVLTRGLDQCLFGYP' A
#
# COMPACT_ATOMS: atom_id res chain seq x y z
N MET A 1 -1.57 -9.61 -9.94
CA MET A 1 -0.40 -9.98 -9.10
C MET A 1 0.23 -8.71 -8.58
N PHE A 2 0.46 -8.59 -7.27
CA PHE A 2 1.12 -7.43 -6.66
C PHE A 2 2.63 -7.63 -6.69
N MET A 3 3.31 -7.06 -7.69
CA MET A 3 4.76 -7.18 -7.84
C MET A 3 5.35 -5.86 -8.36
N GLY A 4 6.54 -5.54 -7.85
CA GLY A 4 7.28 -4.31 -8.15
C GLY A 4 7.60 -3.50 -6.91
N GLU A 5 8.60 -2.64 -7.02
CA GLU A 5 9.04 -1.74 -5.95
C GLU A 5 8.77 -0.29 -6.37
N TYR A 6 8.24 0.51 -5.44
CA TYR A 6 7.89 1.90 -5.69
C TYR A 6 8.30 2.74 -4.48
N GLN A 7 9.04 3.82 -4.72
CA GLN A 7 9.40 4.77 -3.69
C GLN A 7 8.38 5.90 -3.65
N HIS A 8 7.77 6.10 -2.48
CA HIS A 8 6.80 7.16 -2.24
C HIS A 8 7.10 7.85 -0.91
N THR A 9 6.91 9.17 -0.88
CA THR A 9 6.94 9.97 0.35
C THR A 9 5.59 9.90 1.06
N ILE A 10 5.64 9.93 2.39
CA ILE A 10 4.46 10.12 3.24
C ILE A 10 4.14 11.61 3.31
N ASP A 11 2.88 11.97 3.09
CA ASP A 11 2.46 13.35 3.21
C ASP A 11 2.35 13.82 4.68
N THR A 12 2.08 15.11 4.88
CA THR A 12 1.97 15.71 6.23
C THR A 12 0.80 15.17 7.06
N LYS A 13 -0.11 14.41 6.45
CA LYS A 13 -1.25 13.76 7.10
C LYS A 13 -1.04 12.26 7.31
N GLY A 14 0.16 11.75 7.05
CA GLY A 14 0.45 10.32 7.21
C GLY A 14 -0.10 9.45 6.09
N ARG A 15 -0.41 10.01 4.92
CA ARG A 15 -0.95 9.26 3.77
C ARG A 15 0.14 8.94 2.76
N MET A 16 0.00 7.81 2.08
CA MET A 16 0.81 7.44 0.93
C MET A 16 -0.08 7.16 -0.28
N ILE A 17 0.41 7.45 -1.46
CA ILE A 17 -0.32 7.16 -2.70
C ILE A 17 -0.05 5.71 -3.10
N ILE A 18 -1.12 4.95 -3.32
CA ILE A 18 -1.02 3.60 -3.89
C ILE A 18 -0.74 3.69 -5.40
N PRO A 19 0.30 2.99 -5.91
CA PRO A 19 0.61 2.91 -7.33
C PRO A 19 -0.61 2.49 -8.17
N ALA A 20 -0.84 3.15 -9.31
CA ALA A 20 -2.03 2.91 -10.14
C ALA A 20 -2.21 1.43 -10.52
N LYS A 21 -1.11 0.69 -10.76
CA LYS A 21 -1.12 -0.73 -11.10
C LYS A 21 -1.72 -1.65 -10.03
N PHE A 22 -1.81 -1.19 -8.78
CA PHE A 22 -2.34 -1.99 -7.66
C PHE A 22 -3.78 -1.63 -7.29
N ARG A 23 -4.33 -0.53 -7.82
CA ARG A 23 -5.67 -0.04 -7.46
C ARG A 23 -6.77 -1.03 -7.86
N ASP A 24 -6.71 -1.56 -9.08
CA ASP A 24 -7.70 -2.52 -9.57
C ASP A 24 -7.68 -3.83 -8.76
N GLY A 25 -6.50 -4.24 -8.26
CA GLY A 25 -6.36 -5.46 -7.45
C GLY A 25 -6.78 -5.29 -5.99
N LEU A 26 -6.64 -4.09 -5.43
CA LEU A 26 -7.02 -3.78 -4.04
C LEU A 26 -8.48 -3.33 -3.92
N GLY A 27 -9.06 -2.76 -4.97
CA GLY A 27 -10.41 -2.20 -4.94
C GLY A 27 -10.50 -0.87 -4.17
N GLU A 28 -11.73 -0.45 -3.87
CA GLU A 28 -12.00 0.82 -3.16
C GLU A 28 -11.65 0.75 -1.66
N GLN A 29 -11.69 -0.45 -1.09
CA GLN A 29 -11.42 -0.72 0.32
C GLN A 29 -10.53 -1.95 0.41
N PHE A 30 -9.57 -1.88 1.32
CA PHE A 30 -8.63 -2.96 1.58
C PHE A 30 -8.15 -2.84 3.04
N VAL A 31 -7.56 -3.91 3.57
CA VAL A 31 -7.11 -3.98 4.95
C VAL A 31 -5.60 -3.77 5.03
N LEU A 32 -5.17 -2.93 5.97
CA LEU A 32 -3.77 -2.77 6.36
C LEU A 32 -3.54 -3.39 7.73
N THR A 33 -2.43 -4.12 7.89
CA THR A 33 -2.00 -4.68 9.16
C THR A 33 -0.50 -4.53 9.35
N ARG A 34 -0.02 -4.66 10.60
CA ARG A 34 1.41 -4.70 10.91
C ARG A 34 1.99 -6.01 10.42
N GLY A 35 3.04 -5.91 9.61
CA GLY A 35 3.84 -7.03 9.15
C GLY A 35 5.08 -7.24 10.02
N LEU A 36 6.04 -7.97 9.45
CA LEU A 36 7.35 -8.18 10.05
C LEU A 36 8.25 -6.97 9.81
N ASP A 37 9.34 -6.86 10.57
CA ASP A 37 10.43 -5.89 10.34
C ASP A 37 9.99 -4.43 10.23
N GLN A 38 8.99 -4.03 11.03
CA GLN A 38 8.39 -2.68 11.03
C GLN A 38 7.74 -2.28 9.69
N CYS A 39 7.34 -3.27 8.88
CA CYS A 39 6.59 -3.06 7.66
C CYS A 39 5.08 -3.14 7.89
N LEU A 40 4.32 -2.65 6.90
CA LEU A 40 2.87 -2.82 6.81
C LEU A 40 2.55 -3.77 5.66
N PHE A 41 1.59 -4.68 5.87
CA PHE A 41 1.05 -5.54 4.82
C PHE A 41 -0.35 -5.05 4.43
N GLY A 42 -0.65 -5.11 3.13
CA GLY A 42 -1.95 -4.78 2.56
C GLY A 42 -2.59 -6.00 1.92
N TYR A 43 -3.87 -6.21 2.21
CA TYR A 43 -4.69 -7.28 1.65
C TYR A 43 -5.97 -6.67 1.07
N PRO A 44 -6.44 -7.09 -0.12
CA PRO A 44 -7.74 -6.70 -0.63
C PRO A 44 -8.86 -7.01 0.37
#